data_AF-A0A945W0F9-F1
#
_entry.id   AF-A0A945W0F9-F1
#
_cell.length_a   1.000
_cell.length_b   1.000
_cell.length_c   1.000
_cell.angle_alpha   90.00
_cell.angle_beta   90.00
_cell.angle_gamma   90.00
#
_symmetry.space_group_name_H-M   'P 1'
#
loop_
_entity.id
_entity.type
_entity.pdbx_description
1 polymer ?
#
loop_
_entity_poly.entity_id
_entity_poly.type
_entity_poly.pdbx_seq_one_letter_code
_entity_poly.pdbx_strand_id
1 'polypeptide(L)'
;MKKTLLPYLMIFLFCFIEYANVGNGGERLQTMDKLHLNNMQKNSSWFIETAMGQYYERKGKDVYERRPGDPGWLKNCPDVVWIYDYLKIRSYAYGAPEIDQKRVIARCRQAFGRFDVFNETECFLRTEYKGEIYEYWVVKEWKTGLYVQAKFVIAKAAALNSGRTILHTSDQFFTKYEIDNDFSVFFPVDDLKTLYHLKAWYYPDNFKNSDLKDFQVFVTREKKYEKIPWP
;
A
#
# COMPACT_ATOMS: atom_id res chain seq x y z
N MET A 1 22.20 -7.97 -53.05
CA MET A 1 21.67 -9.10 -52.25
C MET A 1 21.21 -8.58 -50.89
N LYS A 2 19.90 -8.37 -50.73
CA LYS A 2 19.26 -8.02 -49.45
C LYS A 2 19.02 -9.32 -48.69
N LYS A 3 19.71 -9.53 -47.56
CA LYS A 3 19.38 -10.61 -46.63
C LYS A 3 19.32 -10.06 -45.21
N THR A 4 18.17 -10.36 -44.59
CA THR A 4 17.97 -10.68 -43.16
C THR A 4 18.11 -9.55 -42.14
N LEU A 5 17.15 -8.62 -42.13
CA LEU A 5 16.77 -7.82 -40.95
C LEU A 5 15.50 -8.37 -40.25
N LEU A 6 14.89 -9.42 -40.80
CA LEU A 6 13.63 -9.99 -40.31
C LEU A 6 13.68 -10.71 -38.93
N PRO A 7 14.77 -11.39 -38.51
CA PRO A 7 14.73 -12.13 -37.24
C PRO A 7 14.86 -11.22 -36.01
N TYR A 8 15.49 -10.03 -36.14
CA TYR A 8 15.61 -9.09 -35.03
C TYR A 8 14.34 -8.30 -34.76
N LEU A 9 13.51 -8.07 -35.80
CA LEU A 9 12.24 -7.37 -35.64
C LEU A 9 11.19 -8.25 -34.93
N MET A 10 11.22 -9.57 -35.12
CA MET A 10 10.32 -10.50 -34.40
C MET A 10 10.68 -10.70 -32.93
N ILE A 11 11.97 -10.67 -32.57
CA ILE A 11 12.40 -10.81 -31.17
C ILE A 11 11.99 -9.57 -30.36
N PHE A 12 12.08 -8.37 -30.95
CA PHE A 12 11.59 -7.15 -30.30
C PHE A 12 10.06 -7.12 -30.13
N LEU A 13 9.31 -7.73 -31.06
CA LEU A 13 7.84 -7.79 -30.96
C LEU A 13 7.37 -8.75 -29.86
N PHE A 14 8.08 -9.86 -29.63
CA PHE A 14 7.75 -10.80 -28.55
C PHE A 14 7.99 -10.23 -27.15
N CYS A 15 9.03 -9.41 -26.96
CA CYS A 15 9.26 -8.73 -25.68
C CYS A 15 8.21 -7.65 -25.36
N PHE A 16 7.56 -7.06 -26.37
CA PHE A 16 6.50 -6.07 -26.16
C PHE A 16 5.13 -6.70 -25.88
N ILE A 17 4.85 -7.89 -26.42
CA ILE A 17 3.57 -8.57 -26.18
C ILE A 17 3.48 -9.11 -24.74
N GLU A 18 4.60 -9.45 -24.08
CA GLU A 18 4.57 -9.80 -22.65
C GLU A 18 4.36 -8.59 -21.73
N TYR A 19 4.75 -7.38 -22.15
CA TYR A 19 4.49 -6.16 -21.38
C TYR A 19 3.04 -5.65 -21.54
N ALA A 20 2.39 -5.95 -22.66
CA ALA A 20 1.03 -5.47 -22.96
C ALA A 20 -0.10 -6.29 -22.29
N ASN A 21 0.22 -7.40 -21.62
CA ASN A 21 -0.76 -8.28 -20.95
C ASN A 21 -0.82 -8.14 -19.41
N VAL A 22 -0.26 -7.06 -18.85
CA VAL A 22 -0.27 -6.80 -17.39
C VAL A 22 -1.67 -6.38 -16.87
N GLY A 23 -2.69 -6.31 -17.73
CA GLY A 23 -4.02 -5.79 -17.41
C GLY A 23 -5.12 -6.81 -17.11
N ASN A 24 -4.81 -8.08 -16.82
CA ASN A 24 -5.84 -9.01 -16.36
C ASN A 24 -5.24 -10.03 -15.39
N GLY A 25 -5.68 -9.98 -14.13
CA GLY A 25 -5.44 -11.02 -13.11
C GLY A 25 -6.11 -12.37 -13.43
N GLY A 26 -6.14 -12.78 -14.70
CA GLY A 26 -6.64 -14.06 -15.19
C GLY A 26 -5.48 -14.93 -15.68
N GLU A 27 -5.37 -16.12 -15.11
CA GLU A 27 -4.53 -17.26 -15.55
C GLU A 27 -3.08 -17.44 -15.05
N ARG A 28 -2.42 -16.48 -14.37
CA ARG A 28 -1.04 -16.71 -13.87
C ARG A 28 -0.76 -16.56 -12.36
N LEU A 29 -1.78 -16.43 -11.52
CA LEU A 29 -1.59 -16.61 -10.07
C LEU A 29 -1.65 -18.09 -9.73
N GLN A 30 -0.52 -18.67 -9.29
CA GLN A 30 -0.48 -20.03 -8.80
C GLN A 30 -1.32 -20.15 -7.52
N THR A 31 -1.81 -21.34 -7.19
CA THR A 31 -2.61 -21.58 -5.98
C THR A 31 -1.93 -21.06 -4.71
N MET A 32 -0.60 -21.18 -4.62
CA MET A 32 0.19 -20.63 -3.52
C MET A 32 0.16 -19.10 -3.47
N ASP A 33 0.24 -18.41 -4.62
CA ASP A 33 0.15 -16.95 -4.66
C ASP A 33 -1.20 -16.46 -4.12
N LYS A 34 -2.29 -17.11 -4.53
CA LYS A 34 -3.65 -16.79 -4.04
C LYS A 34 -3.78 -17.00 -2.54
N LEU A 35 -3.18 -18.08 -2.01
CA LEU A 35 -3.14 -18.33 -0.58
C LEU A 35 -2.37 -17.24 0.18
N HIS A 36 -1.19 -16.85 -0.33
CA HIS A 36 -0.36 -15.80 0.28
C HIS A 36 -1.04 -14.43 0.25
N LEU A 37 -1.67 -14.06 -0.87
CA LEU A 37 -2.46 -12.84 -0.99
C LEU A 37 -3.63 -12.84 0.00
N ASN A 38 -4.40 -13.92 0.09
CA ASN A 38 -5.49 -14.03 1.07
C ASN A 38 -5.00 -13.89 2.52
N ASN A 39 -3.85 -14.50 2.85
CA ASN A 39 -3.24 -14.35 4.17
C ASN A 39 -2.80 -12.90 4.44
N MET A 40 -2.22 -12.22 3.45
CA MET A 40 -1.86 -10.80 3.55
C MET A 40 -3.08 -9.90 3.74
N GLN A 41 -4.18 -10.16 3.03
CA GLN A 41 -5.43 -9.42 3.22
C GLN A 41 -5.98 -9.58 4.63
N LYS A 42 -6.03 -10.82 5.15
CA LYS A 42 -6.43 -11.08 6.54
C LYS A 42 -5.54 -10.37 7.54
N ASN A 43 -4.22 -10.38 7.31
CA ASN A 43 -3.28 -9.68 8.16
C ASN A 43 -3.42 -8.16 8.08
N SER A 44 -3.77 -7.63 6.91
CA SER A 44 -4.02 -6.19 6.70
C SER A 44 -5.24 -5.75 7.50
N SER A 45 -6.34 -6.50 7.44
CA SER A 45 -7.53 -6.26 8.27
C SER A 45 -7.21 -6.36 9.75
N TRP A 46 -6.55 -7.43 10.19
CA TRP A 46 -6.13 -7.59 11.59
C TRP A 46 -5.23 -6.45 12.05
N PHE A 47 -4.32 -5.97 11.20
CA PHE A 47 -3.44 -4.87 11.53
C PHE A 47 -4.24 -3.58 11.82
N ILE A 48 -5.18 -3.25 10.93
CA ILE A 48 -6.07 -2.09 11.08
C ILE A 48 -6.95 -2.25 12.32
N GLU A 49 -7.68 -3.36 12.43
CA GLU A 49 -8.71 -3.59 13.44
C GLU A 49 -8.15 -3.77 14.86
N THR A 50 -7.01 -4.44 14.99
CA THR A 50 -6.50 -4.92 16.29
C THR A 50 -5.11 -4.39 16.60
N ALA A 51 -4.13 -4.66 15.73
CA ALA A 51 -2.73 -4.43 16.05
C ALA A 51 -2.42 -2.95 16.35
N MET A 52 -3.07 -2.03 15.66
CA MET A 52 -2.92 -0.60 15.89
C MET A 52 -3.30 -0.18 17.30
N GLY A 53 -4.44 -0.66 17.83
CA GLY A 53 -4.86 -0.37 19.20
C GLY A 53 -3.87 -0.93 20.22
N GLN A 54 -3.49 -2.21 20.05
CA GLN A 54 -2.52 -2.89 20.91
C GLN A 54 -1.15 -2.20 20.91
N TYR A 55 -0.72 -1.66 19.76
CA TYR A 55 0.50 -0.89 19.66
C TYR A 55 0.43 0.38 20.53
N TYR A 56 -0.63 1.17 20.42
CA TYR A 56 -0.78 2.41 21.19
C TYR A 56 -0.98 2.17 22.70
N GLU A 57 -1.63 1.07 23.09
CA GLU A 57 -1.73 0.65 24.50
C GLU A 57 -0.34 0.39 25.12
N ARG A 58 0.60 -0.10 24.31
CA ARG A 58 1.96 -0.47 24.73
C ARG A 58 3.01 0.60 24.44
N LYS A 59 2.64 1.67 23.72
CA LYS A 59 3.57 2.71 23.25
C LYS A 59 4.27 3.37 24.45
N GLY A 60 5.60 3.26 24.47
CA GLY A 60 6.46 3.72 25.58
C GLY A 60 6.97 2.62 26.51
N LYS A 61 6.55 1.35 26.33
CA LYS A 61 7.01 0.22 27.15
C LYS A 61 8.03 -0.70 26.48
N ASP A 62 8.03 -0.84 25.16
CA ASP A 62 9.09 -1.54 24.41
C ASP A 62 9.08 -1.11 22.94
N VAL A 63 10.27 -0.98 22.32
CA VAL A 63 10.40 -0.79 20.88
C VAL A 63 9.95 -2.10 20.22
N TYR A 64 8.87 -2.05 19.44
CA TYR A 64 8.34 -3.20 18.72
C TYR A 64 9.25 -3.55 17.51
N GLU A 65 10.53 -3.86 17.75
CA GLU A 65 11.34 -4.65 16.82
C GLU A 65 10.94 -6.12 17.00
N ARG A 66 9.87 -6.55 16.33
CA ARG A 66 9.63 -7.99 16.18
C ARG A 66 10.56 -8.55 15.11
N ARG A 67 11.60 -9.26 15.53
CA ARG A 67 12.34 -10.21 14.68
C ARG A 67 11.62 -11.56 14.65
N PRO A 68 11.82 -12.39 13.61
CA PRO A 68 11.03 -13.59 13.34
C PRO A 68 11.04 -14.57 14.52
N GLY A 69 9.87 -14.99 15.03
CA GLY A 69 9.82 -15.96 16.12
C GLY A 69 8.55 -16.13 16.98
N ASP A 70 7.53 -15.25 16.95
CA ASP A 70 6.36 -15.36 17.86
C ASP A 70 5.00 -15.14 17.17
N PRO A 71 3.87 -15.74 17.61
CA PRO A 71 3.61 -16.96 18.41
C PRO A 71 3.04 -18.11 17.53
N GLY A 72 2.98 -19.34 18.05
CA GLY A 72 2.58 -20.56 17.31
C GLY A 72 1.18 -20.61 16.65
N TRP A 73 0.36 -19.55 16.73
CA TRP A 73 -0.90 -19.41 15.99
C TRP A 73 -0.78 -18.49 14.75
N LEU A 74 0.36 -17.82 14.52
CA LEU A 74 0.74 -17.16 13.26
C LEU A 74 1.30 -18.20 12.26
N LYS A 75 0.56 -19.29 12.00
CA LYS A 75 1.09 -20.48 11.31
C LYS A 75 1.41 -20.28 9.81
N ASN A 76 1.06 -19.13 9.21
CA ASN A 76 1.11 -18.86 7.76
C ASN A 76 1.63 -17.45 7.39
N CYS A 77 2.61 -16.94 8.13
CA CYS A 77 2.92 -15.51 8.13
C CYS A 77 4.02 -15.11 7.13
N PRO A 78 3.97 -13.87 6.61
CA PRO A 78 4.98 -13.29 5.73
C PRO A 78 6.37 -13.39 6.35
N ASP A 79 7.39 -13.52 5.50
CA ASP A 79 8.80 -13.64 5.89
C ASP A 79 9.24 -12.45 6.75
N VAL A 80 8.61 -11.27 6.58
CA VAL A 80 8.85 -10.08 7.40
C VAL A 80 7.58 -9.24 7.57
N VAL A 81 7.40 -8.65 8.76
CA VAL A 81 6.40 -7.60 9.05
C VAL A 81 7.11 -6.37 9.61
N TRP A 82 6.95 -5.22 8.98
CA TRP A 82 7.46 -3.95 9.50
C TRP A 82 6.31 -3.01 9.85
N ILE A 83 6.17 -2.64 11.13
CA ILE A 83 5.20 -1.64 11.59
C ILE A 83 5.94 -0.32 11.85
N TYR A 84 5.58 0.73 11.12
CA TYR A 84 6.14 2.06 11.30
C TYR A 84 5.09 3.01 11.89
N ASP A 85 5.35 3.58 13.08
CA ASP A 85 4.70 4.78 13.62
C ASP A 85 5.81 5.83 13.82
N TYR A 86 5.87 6.83 12.96
CA TYR A 86 7.04 7.70 12.81
C TYR A 86 7.14 8.83 13.85
N LEU A 87 6.39 8.79 14.94
CA LEU A 87 6.58 9.76 16.03
C LEU A 87 7.89 9.56 16.83
N LYS A 88 8.66 8.47 16.64
CA LYS A 88 10.04 8.35 17.16
C LYS A 88 10.91 7.26 16.47
N ILE A 89 11.90 7.72 15.69
CA ILE A 89 13.32 7.26 15.62
C ILE A 89 13.77 6.12 14.65
N ARG A 90 14.84 6.46 13.89
CA ARG A 90 15.96 5.72 13.23
C ARG A 90 15.65 4.61 12.21
N SER A 91 16.03 4.91 10.96
CA SER A 91 16.01 4.03 9.80
C SER A 91 17.14 3.00 9.78
N TYR A 92 16.82 1.79 9.31
CA TYR A 92 17.74 0.98 8.50
C TYR A 92 17.11 0.76 7.12
N ALA A 93 17.45 1.62 6.17
CA ALA A 93 17.31 1.36 4.75
C ALA A 93 18.44 2.08 4.02
N TYR A 94 19.36 1.30 3.44
CA TYR A 94 20.41 1.78 2.56
C TYR A 94 19.81 2.60 1.40
N GLY A 95 20.30 3.83 1.20
CA GLY A 95 20.34 4.48 -0.11
C GLY A 95 19.14 5.34 -0.55
N ALA A 96 18.05 5.46 0.20
CA ALA A 96 17.05 6.49 -0.07
C ALA A 96 17.39 7.76 0.74
N PRO A 97 17.50 8.95 0.12
CA PRO A 97 17.75 10.18 0.87
C PRO A 97 16.67 10.36 1.94
N GLU A 98 17.06 10.86 3.12
CA GLU A 98 16.18 11.17 4.25
C GLU A 98 15.10 12.19 3.85
N ILE A 99 14.06 11.70 3.17
CA ILE A 99 12.88 12.45 2.77
C ILE A 99 11.89 12.28 3.93
N ASP A 100 11.97 13.26 4.82
CA ASP A 100 10.97 13.65 5.82
C ASP A 100 9.99 12.54 6.26
N GLN A 101 10.48 11.73 7.20
CA GLN A 101 9.82 10.61 7.86
C GLN A 101 8.51 10.97 8.60
N LYS A 102 8.12 12.25 8.67
CA LYS A 102 7.10 12.77 9.61
C LYS A 102 5.61 12.62 9.21
N ARG A 103 5.26 11.90 8.13
CA ARG A 103 3.86 11.86 7.65
C ARG A 103 3.15 10.52 7.77
N VAL A 104 3.86 9.41 7.76
CA VAL A 104 3.19 8.10 7.74
C VAL A 104 2.60 7.85 9.13
N ILE A 105 1.27 7.93 9.22
CA ILE A 105 0.51 7.80 10.48
C ILE A 105 0.70 6.39 11.03
N ALA A 106 0.59 5.40 10.15
CA ALA A 106 0.88 3.99 10.42
C ALA A 106 1.13 3.26 9.11
N ARG A 107 2.09 2.34 9.08
CA ARG A 107 2.30 1.43 7.95
C ARG A 107 2.69 0.05 8.42
N CYS A 108 2.12 -0.98 7.82
CA CYS A 108 2.54 -2.37 7.89
C CYS A 108 3.00 -2.81 6.50
N ARG A 109 4.24 -3.29 6.35
CA ARG A 109 4.70 -3.94 5.12
C ARG A 109 4.94 -5.42 5.39
N GLN A 110 4.47 -6.25 4.48
CA GLN A 110 4.58 -7.71 4.50
C GLN A 110 5.23 -8.18 3.20
N ALA A 111 6.11 -9.18 3.29
CA ALA A 111 6.74 -9.78 2.12
C ALA A 111 6.79 -11.30 2.26
N PHE A 112 6.42 -12.02 1.21
CA PHE A 112 6.78 -13.41 0.98
C PHE A 112 7.85 -13.41 -0.11
N GLY A 113 9.11 -13.15 0.28
CA GLY A 113 10.21 -12.90 -0.63
C GLY A 113 10.49 -14.07 -1.57
N ARG A 114 10.27 -15.30 -1.12
CA ARG A 114 10.40 -16.50 -1.98
C ARG A 114 9.39 -16.54 -3.12
N PHE A 115 8.24 -15.86 -2.96
CA PHE A 115 7.14 -15.87 -3.92
C PHE A 115 6.98 -14.52 -4.64
N ASP A 116 7.87 -13.57 -4.37
CA ASP A 116 7.81 -12.19 -4.84
C ASP A 116 6.45 -11.51 -4.60
N VAL A 117 5.74 -11.93 -3.55
CA VAL A 117 4.44 -11.37 -3.17
C VAL A 117 4.64 -10.40 -2.01
N PHE A 118 4.07 -9.21 -2.13
CA PHE A 118 4.22 -8.13 -1.18
C PHE A 118 2.88 -7.48 -0.89
N ASN A 119 2.77 -6.98 0.34
CA ASN A 119 1.64 -6.17 0.78
C ASN A 119 2.16 -4.97 1.59
N GLU A 120 1.54 -3.82 1.42
CA GLU A 120 1.77 -2.61 2.20
C GLU A 120 0.42 -1.99 2.59
N THR A 121 0.11 -2.02 3.88
CA THR A 121 -1.06 -1.39 4.48
C THR A 121 -0.65 -0.08 5.13
N GLU A 122 -1.23 1.04 4.74
CA GLU A 122 -0.83 2.37 5.21
C GLU A 122 -2.04 3.25 5.53
N CYS A 123 -1.97 3.96 6.65
CA CYS A 123 -2.92 5.00 7.04
C CYS A 123 -2.47 6.32 6.43
N PHE A 124 -3.24 6.83 5.47
CA PHE A 124 -2.95 8.06 4.74
C PHE A 124 -3.54 9.30 5.41
N LEU A 125 -4.63 9.13 6.17
CA LEU A 125 -5.32 10.21 6.86
C LEU A 125 -5.88 9.70 8.17
N ARG A 126 -5.80 10.55 9.20
CA ARG A 126 -6.49 10.41 10.47
C ARG A 126 -7.12 11.75 10.81
N THR A 127 -8.38 11.74 11.21
CA THR A 127 -9.12 12.93 11.61
C THR A 127 -10.06 12.58 12.76
N GLU A 128 -10.45 13.59 13.54
CA GLU A 128 -11.31 13.43 14.70
C GLU A 128 -12.65 14.11 14.47
N TYR A 129 -13.74 13.43 14.84
CA TYR A 129 -15.08 13.98 14.74
C TYR A 129 -15.96 13.36 15.84
N LYS A 130 -16.66 14.22 16.59
CA LYS A 130 -17.51 13.83 17.74
C LYS A 130 -16.81 12.90 18.75
N GLY A 131 -15.50 13.09 18.94
CA GLY A 131 -14.69 12.30 19.88
C GLY A 131 -14.28 10.91 19.38
N GLU A 132 -14.64 10.53 18.15
CA GLU A 132 -14.13 9.33 17.49
C GLU A 132 -13.03 9.71 16.48
N ILE A 133 -12.13 8.76 16.24
CA ILE A 133 -11.06 8.85 15.25
C ILE A 133 -11.52 8.15 13.98
N TYR A 134 -11.41 8.82 12.84
CA TYR A 134 -11.67 8.27 11.52
C TYR A 134 -10.38 8.23 10.71
N GLU A 135 -10.13 7.10 10.05
CA GLU A 135 -8.89 6.82 9.34
C GLU A 135 -9.17 6.36 7.91
N TYR A 136 -8.40 6.90 6.97
CA TYR A 136 -8.37 6.43 5.58
C TYR A 136 -7.12 5.57 5.38
N TRP A 137 -7.34 4.30 5.12
CA TRP A 137 -6.31 3.30 4.89
C TRP A 137 -6.26 2.86 3.43
N VAL A 138 -5.07 2.50 2.96
CA VAL A 138 -4.85 1.88 1.66
C VAL A 138 -4.00 0.64 1.84
N VAL A 139 -4.50 -0.49 1.34
CA VAL A 139 -3.80 -1.77 1.27
C VAL A 139 -3.34 -1.96 -0.17
N LYS A 140 -2.03 -1.96 -0.38
CA LYS A 140 -1.39 -2.17 -1.68
C LYS A 140 -0.80 -3.56 -1.73
N GLU A 141 -1.11 -4.32 -2.77
CA GLU A 141 -0.65 -5.68 -2.97
C GLU A 141 0.03 -5.76 -4.33
N TRP A 142 1.18 -6.42 -4.40
CA TRP A 142 1.83 -6.64 -5.68
C TRP A 142 2.62 -7.93 -5.71
N LYS A 143 2.70 -8.52 -6.90
CA LYS A 143 3.67 -9.53 -7.28
C LYS A 143 4.52 -9.01 -8.42
N THR A 144 5.84 -9.02 -8.23
CA THR A 144 6.79 -8.46 -9.21
C THR A 144 6.50 -8.98 -10.62
N GLY A 145 6.24 -8.05 -11.56
CA GLY A 145 6.02 -8.35 -12.98
C GLY A 145 4.69 -9.03 -13.34
N LEU A 146 3.76 -9.21 -12.39
CA LEU A 146 2.56 -10.03 -12.64
C LEU A 146 1.24 -9.42 -12.14
N TYR A 147 1.23 -8.80 -10.98
CA TYR A 147 -0.03 -8.43 -10.32
C TYR A 147 0.16 -7.20 -9.45
N VAL A 148 -0.80 -6.29 -9.51
CA VAL A 148 -0.89 -5.09 -8.67
C VAL A 148 -2.36 -4.89 -8.32
N GLN A 149 -2.65 -4.65 -7.05
CA GLN A 149 -3.98 -4.28 -6.57
C GLN A 149 -3.87 -3.29 -5.41
N ALA A 150 -4.82 -2.37 -5.33
CA ALA A 150 -5.05 -1.54 -4.16
C ALA A 150 -6.48 -1.76 -3.62
N LYS A 151 -6.63 -1.62 -2.31
CA LYS A 151 -7.90 -1.64 -1.61
C LYS A 151 -7.95 -0.47 -0.63
N PHE A 152 -9.06 0.24 -0.62
CA PHE A 152 -9.27 1.45 0.14
C PHE A 152 -10.23 1.15 1.29
N VAL A 153 -9.87 1.56 2.50
CA VAL A 153 -10.59 1.18 3.72
C VAL A 153 -10.84 2.42 4.57
N ILE A 154 -12.08 2.61 5.01
CA ILE A 154 -12.40 3.56 6.07
C ILE A 154 -12.57 2.79 7.36
N ALA A 155 -11.89 3.24 8.40
CA ALA A 155 -11.96 2.67 9.73
C ALA A 155 -12.26 3.76 10.77
N LYS A 156 -12.94 3.38 11.85
CA LYS A 156 -13.16 4.25 13.01
C LYS A 156 -12.63 3.63 14.30
N ALA A 157 -12.26 4.46 15.26
CA ALA A 157 -11.82 4.03 16.59
C ALA A 157 -12.30 5.03 17.65
N ALA A 158 -12.59 4.54 18.86
CA ALA A 158 -12.95 5.41 19.99
C ALA A 158 -11.73 6.17 20.54
N ALA A 159 -10.53 5.58 20.44
CA ALA A 159 -9.27 6.18 20.86
C ALA A 159 -8.09 5.56 20.12
N LEU A 160 -6.90 6.16 20.23
CA LEU A 160 -5.70 5.62 19.58
C LEU A 160 -5.36 4.20 20.03
N ASN A 161 -5.56 3.88 21.31
CA ASN A 161 -5.32 2.56 21.89
C ASN A 161 -6.52 1.59 21.79
N SER A 162 -7.63 2.00 21.17
CA SER A 162 -8.75 1.08 20.94
C SER A 162 -8.59 0.31 19.64
N GLY A 163 -9.31 -0.81 19.51
CA GLY A 163 -9.52 -1.44 18.22
C GLY A 163 -10.19 -0.48 17.23
N ARG A 164 -10.03 -0.78 15.94
CA ARG A 164 -10.75 -0.09 14.86
C ARG A 164 -11.92 -0.95 14.39
N THR A 165 -13.01 -0.32 13.99
CA THR A 165 -14.10 -0.92 13.23
C THR A 165 -14.01 -0.47 11.78
N ILE A 166 -13.95 -1.39 10.83
CA ILE A 166 -14.01 -1.07 9.40
C ILE A 166 -15.44 -0.67 9.03
N LEU A 167 -15.59 0.54 8.50
CA LEU A 167 -16.87 1.10 8.05
C LEU A 167 -17.11 0.85 6.56
N HIS A 168 -16.05 0.89 5.77
CA HIS A 168 -16.14 0.75 4.33
C HIS A 168 -14.88 0.13 3.74
N THR A 169 -15.05 -0.59 2.64
CA THR A 169 -13.97 -1.17 1.85
C THR A 169 -14.35 -1.06 0.37
N SER A 170 -13.40 -0.67 -0.47
CA SER A 170 -13.57 -0.59 -1.91
C SER A 170 -12.30 -1.03 -2.64
N ASP A 171 -12.47 -1.73 -3.77
CA ASP A 171 -11.38 -2.00 -4.71
C ASP A 171 -11.22 -0.88 -5.75
N GLN A 172 -12.04 0.18 -5.67
CA GLN A 172 -11.92 1.40 -6.48
C GLN A 172 -11.66 2.61 -5.60
N PHE A 173 -10.78 3.49 -6.05
CA PHE A 173 -10.45 4.74 -5.38
C PHE A 173 -11.68 5.62 -5.24
N PHE A 174 -11.83 6.23 -4.07
CA PHE A 174 -12.85 7.22 -3.78
C PHE A 174 -12.22 8.38 -3.01
N THR A 175 -12.59 9.61 -3.36
CA THR A 175 -12.03 10.78 -2.68
C THR A 175 -12.75 11.09 -1.36
N LYS A 176 -14.03 10.73 -1.25
CA LYS A 176 -14.90 11.10 -0.12
C LYS A 176 -15.64 9.87 0.39
N TYR A 177 -15.72 9.73 1.71
CA TYR A 177 -16.67 8.84 2.37
C TYR A 177 -17.47 9.61 3.41
N GLU A 178 -18.79 9.52 3.35
CA GLU A 178 -19.70 10.26 4.22
C GLU A 178 -19.97 9.49 5.51
N ILE A 179 -19.81 10.15 6.65
CA ILE A 179 -20.09 9.57 7.98
C ILE A 179 -21.51 9.92 8.41
N ASP A 180 -21.85 11.21 8.33
CA ASP A 180 -23.18 11.75 8.52
C ASP A 180 -23.34 13.03 7.68
N ASN A 181 -24.50 13.68 7.76
CA ASN A 181 -24.81 14.89 6.97
C ASN A 181 -23.83 16.05 7.22
N ASP A 182 -23.14 16.05 8.37
CA ASP A 182 -22.28 17.16 8.80
C ASP A 182 -20.78 16.85 8.59
N PHE A 183 -20.42 15.59 8.32
CA PHE A 183 -19.02 15.18 8.26
C PHE A 183 -18.72 14.09 7.23
N SER A 184 -17.55 14.22 6.61
CA SER A 184 -17.02 13.24 5.66
C SER A 184 -15.50 13.16 5.75
N VAL A 185 -14.97 11.97 5.51
CA VAL A 185 -13.53 11.72 5.40
C VAL A 185 -13.11 11.98 3.95
N PHE A 186 -12.20 12.94 3.74
CA PHE A 186 -11.70 13.32 2.41
C PHE A 186 -10.24 12.92 2.23
N PHE A 187 -9.95 12.10 1.23
CA PHE A 187 -8.58 11.77 0.86
C PHE A 187 -7.86 13.02 0.34
N PRO A 188 -6.64 13.36 0.83
CA PRO A 188 -5.95 14.59 0.47
C PRO A 188 -5.28 14.48 -0.91
N VAL A 189 -6.07 14.62 -1.98
CA VAL A 189 -5.63 14.48 -3.37
C VAL A 189 -4.73 15.61 -3.87
N ASP A 190 -4.78 16.79 -3.25
CA ASP A 190 -3.92 17.92 -3.63
C ASP A 190 -2.52 17.86 -3.00
N ASP A 191 -2.28 16.85 -2.17
CA ASP A 191 -1.04 16.73 -1.45
C ASP A 191 -0.06 15.81 -2.16
N LEU A 192 0.91 16.40 -2.85
CA LEU A 192 1.90 15.65 -3.62
C LEU A 192 2.69 14.64 -2.77
N LYS A 193 2.92 14.91 -1.48
CA LYS A 193 3.59 13.94 -0.60
C LYS A 193 2.71 12.72 -0.36
N THR A 194 1.40 12.92 -0.14
CA THR A 194 0.43 11.81 -0.07
C THR A 194 0.43 11.02 -1.38
N LEU A 195 0.32 11.71 -2.51
CA LEU A 195 0.26 11.07 -3.82
C LEU A 195 1.53 10.28 -4.15
N TYR A 196 2.70 10.76 -3.74
CA TYR A 196 3.98 10.05 -3.86
C TYR A 196 3.98 8.71 -3.11
N HIS A 197 3.32 8.63 -1.95
CA HIS A 197 3.20 7.38 -1.19
C HIS A 197 2.07 6.49 -1.70
N LEU A 198 0.99 7.09 -2.21
CA LEU A 198 -0.14 6.38 -2.80
C LEU A 198 0.28 5.62 -4.05
N LYS A 199 1.10 6.27 -4.89
CA LYS A 199 1.60 5.75 -6.17
C LYS A 199 0.51 5.17 -7.07
N ALA A 200 -0.56 5.95 -7.26
CA ALA A 200 -1.74 5.53 -8.00
C ALA A 200 -1.45 5.00 -9.42
N TRP A 201 -0.42 5.53 -10.09
CA TRP A 201 0.04 5.09 -11.42
C TRP A 201 0.49 3.62 -11.48
N TYR A 202 0.84 2.99 -10.36
CA TYR A 202 1.12 1.55 -10.31
C TYR A 202 -0.12 0.68 -10.19
N TYR A 203 -1.30 1.26 -9.97
CA TYR A 203 -2.56 0.53 -9.73
C TYR A 203 -3.70 1.04 -10.61
N PRO A 204 -3.51 1.22 -11.94
CA PRO A 204 -4.48 1.93 -12.79
C PRO A 204 -5.90 1.35 -12.73
N ASP A 205 -6.02 0.03 -12.57
CA ASP A 205 -7.31 -0.67 -12.45
C ASP A 205 -8.10 -0.32 -11.18
N ASN A 206 -7.43 0.13 -10.12
CA ASN A 206 -8.07 0.59 -8.89
C ASN A 206 -8.41 2.09 -8.94
N PHE A 207 -7.99 2.81 -9.99
CA PHE A 207 -8.17 4.25 -10.16
C PHE A 207 -8.91 4.56 -11.48
N LYS A 208 -9.78 3.67 -11.96
CA LYS A 208 -10.44 3.79 -13.29
C LYS A 208 -11.09 5.15 -13.51
N ASN A 209 -11.79 5.66 -12.51
CA ASN A 209 -12.53 6.93 -12.56
C ASN A 209 -11.74 8.12 -11.98
N SER A 210 -10.42 8.03 -11.91
CA SER A 210 -9.55 9.06 -11.34
C SER A 210 -8.35 9.32 -12.25
N ASP A 211 -7.99 10.59 -12.38
CA ASP A 211 -6.82 11.02 -13.15
C ASP A 211 -5.50 10.76 -12.40
N LEU A 212 -5.58 10.31 -11.14
CA LEU A 212 -4.39 10.00 -10.33
C LEU A 212 -3.51 8.90 -10.94
N LYS A 213 -4.07 8.05 -11.81
CA LYS A 213 -3.31 7.01 -12.53
C LYS A 213 -2.49 7.55 -13.70
N ASP A 214 -2.83 8.74 -14.20
CA ASP A 214 -2.27 9.31 -15.44
C ASP A 214 -1.03 10.19 -15.17
N PHE A 215 -0.55 10.21 -13.93
CA PHE A 215 0.67 10.91 -13.56
C PHE A 215 1.43 10.22 -12.45
N GLN A 216 2.74 10.36 -12.49
CA GLN A 216 3.62 9.97 -11.39
C GLN A 216 4.06 11.19 -10.60
N VAL A 217 4.20 10.99 -9.29
CA VAL A 217 4.86 11.96 -8.41
C VAL A 217 6.21 11.40 -8.04
N PHE A 218 7.26 12.21 -8.12
CA PHE A 218 8.61 11.85 -7.73
C PHE A 218 9.21 12.91 -6.80
N VAL A 219 10.35 12.58 -6.20
CA VAL A 219 11.10 13.49 -5.35
C VAL A 219 12.38 13.91 -6.07
N THR A 220 12.57 15.21 -6.24
CA THR A 220 13.77 15.78 -6.86
C THR A 220 14.98 15.66 -5.92
N ARG A 221 16.18 15.95 -6.45
CA ARG A 221 17.40 16.05 -5.64
C ARG A 221 17.30 17.12 -4.55
N GLU A 222 16.48 18.15 -4.76
CA GLU A 222 16.20 19.22 -3.79
C GLU A 222 15.15 18.83 -2.73
N LYS A 223 14.73 17.55 -2.69
CA LYS A 223 13.68 17.04 -1.80
C LYS A 223 12.30 17.68 -2.02
N LYS A 224 12.02 18.16 -3.23
CA LYS A 224 10.70 18.67 -3.63
C LYS A 224 9.89 17.57 -4.30
N TYR A 225 8.58 17.59 -4.12
CA TYR A 225 7.67 16.69 -4.81
C TYR A 225 7.21 17.32 -6.12
N GLU A 226 7.31 16.59 -7.21
CA GLU A 226 6.92 17.05 -8.54
C GLU A 226 6.06 16.00 -9.25
N LYS A 227 5.09 16.48 -10.03
CA LYS A 227 4.15 15.67 -10.82
C LYS A 227 4.54 15.72 -12.29
N ILE A 228 4.62 14.57 -12.94
CA ILE A 228 4.81 14.44 -14.40
C ILE A 228 3.82 13.44 -14.99
N PRO A 229 3.41 13.60 -16.26
CA PRO A 229 2.55 12.63 -16.93
C PRO A 229 3.11 11.21 -16.84
N TRP A 230 2.23 10.23 -16.67
CA TRP A 230 2.55 8.80 -16.66
C TRP A 230 1.99 8.16 -17.93
N PRO A 231 2.80 7.41 -18.69
CA PRO A 231 2.40 6.82 -19.96
C PRO A 231 1.42 5.64 -19.79
#